data_AF-A0A8T6NZU2-F1
#
_entry.id   AF-A0A8T6NZU2-F1
#
_cell.length_a   1.000
_cell.length_b   1.000
_cell.length_c   1.000
_cell.angle_alpha   90.00
_cell.angle_beta   90.00
_cell.angle_gamma   90.00
#
_symmetry.space_group_name_H-M   'P 1'
#
loop_
_entity.id
_entity.type
_entity.pdbx_description
1 polymer ?
#
loop_
_entity_poly.entity_id
_entity_poly.type
_entity_poly.pdbx_seq_one_letter_code
_entity_poly.pdbx_strand_id
1 'polypeptide(L)' 'MTVALTGNPNVGKSTIFNALTGTRQHVGNWPGKTIEKKEGLARVGDQDVLIV' A
#
# COMPACT_ATOMS: atom_id res chain seq x y z
N MET A 1 9.01 -9.19 -2.81
CA MET A 1 7.75 -9.87 -2.41
C MET A 1 6.62 -8.84 -2.48
N THR A 2 5.41 -9.23 -2.90
CA THR A 2 4.26 -8.30 -2.99
C THR A 2 3.15 -8.76 -2.05
N VAL A 3 2.60 -7.83 -1.26
CA VAL A 3 1.57 -8.08 -0.25
C VAL A 3 0.43 -7.09 -0.45
N ALA A 4 -0.80 -7.58 -0.45
CA ALA A 4 -1.99 -6.74 -0.59
C ALA A 4 -2.64 -6.45 0.78
N LEU A 5 -3.02 -5.21 1.04
CA LEU A 5 -3.83 -4.82 2.20
C LEU A 5 -5.32 -4.87 1.86
N THR A 6 -5.97 -5.95 2.25
CA THR A 6 -7.41 -6.17 2.06
C THR A 6 -8.19 -6.03 3.38
N GLY A 7 -9.48 -5.70 3.28
CA GLY A 7 -10.39 -5.60 4.43
C GLY A 7 -11.51 -4.58 4.22
N ASN A 8 -12.52 -4.64 5.09
CA ASN A 8 -13.72 -3.82 4.99
C ASN A 8 -13.44 -2.31 5.01
N PRO A 9 -14.30 -1.45 4.45
CA PRO A 9 -14.17 0.00 4.56
C PRO A 9 -13.98 0.44 6.03
N ASN A 10 -13.15 1.47 6.25
CA ASN A 10 -12.95 2.12 7.56
C ASN A 10 -12.32 1.27 8.68
N VAL A 11 -11.73 0.10 8.39
CA VAL A 11 -11.00 -0.72 9.39
C VAL A 11 -9.54 -0.30 9.63
N GLY A 12 -9.13 0.90 9.16
CA GLY A 12 -7.77 1.41 9.38
C GLY A 12 -6.70 0.92 8.39
N LYS A 13 -7.08 0.35 7.24
CA LYS A 13 -6.12 -0.09 6.20
C LYS A 13 -5.15 1.02 5.78
N SER A 14 -5.65 2.22 5.54
CA SER A 14 -4.82 3.38 5.18
C SER A 14 -3.82 3.75 6.28
N THR A 15 -4.21 3.59 7.54
CA THR A 15 -3.33 3.84 8.69
C THR A 15 -2.16 2.85 8.71
N ILE A 16 -2.45 1.57 8.53
CA ILE A 16 -1.43 0.52 8.46
C ILE A 16 -0.52 0.72 7.24
N PHE A 17 -1.10 1.00 6.07
CA PHE A 17 -0.35 1.28 4.84
C PHE A 17 0.65 2.42 5.05
N ASN A 18 0.19 3.53 5.61
CA ASN A 18 1.04 4.70 5.87
C ASN A 18 2.14 4.40 6.91
N ALA A 19 1.83 3.64 7.96
CA ALA A 19 2.81 3.26 8.97
C ALA A 19 3.91 2.36 8.40
N LEU A 20 3.59 1.47 7.46
CA LEU A 20 4.54 0.53 6.86
C LEU A 20 5.37 1.15 5.73
N THR A 21 4.78 2.02 4.91
CA THR A 21 5.43 2.58 3.71
C THR A 21 6.05 3.96 3.93
N GLY A 22 5.62 4.70 4.95
CA GLY A 22 6.11 6.03 5.26
C GLY A 22 6.02 6.97 4.06
N THR A 23 7.14 7.54 3.64
CA THR A 23 7.24 8.44 2.47
C THR A 23 7.46 7.71 1.15
N ARG A 24 7.71 6.39 1.17
CA ARG A 24 8.02 5.57 -0.02
C ARG A 24 6.76 4.97 -0.63
N GLN A 25 5.76 5.82 -0.85
CA GLN A 25 4.48 5.46 -1.43
C GLN A 25 4.20 6.27 -2.70
N HIS A 26 3.52 5.65 -3.65
CA HIS A 26 3.02 6.25 -4.86
C HIS A 26 1.49 6.08 -4.90
N VAL A 27 0.81 7.15 -5.30
CA VAL A 27 -0.64 7.15 -5.49
C VAL A 27 -0.91 7.36 -6.97
N GLY A 28 -1.59 6.39 -7.58
CA GLY A 28 -2.00 6.43 -8.98
C GLY A 28 -3.45 6.00 -9.12
N ASN A 29 -3.88 5.80 -10.36
CA ASN A 29 -5.18 5.20 -10.66
C ASN A 29 -4.99 3.78 -11.18
N TRP A 30 -5.95 2.91 -10.93
CA TRP A 30 -6.00 1.62 -11.60
C TRP A 30 -6.11 1.81 -13.12
N PRO A 31 -5.45 0.98 -13.94
CA PRO A 31 -5.50 1.10 -15.40
C PRO A 31 -6.94 1.15 -15.92
N GLY A 32 -7.29 2.23 -16.61
CA GLY A 32 -8.63 2.43 -17.18
C GLY A 32 -9.76 2.66 -16.16
N LYS A 33 -9.45 2.97 -14.89
CA LYS A 33 -10.42 3.29 -13.84
C LYS A 33 -10.06 4.62 -13.17
N THR A 34 -11.06 5.26 -12.57
CA THR A 34 -10.88 6.45 -11.71
C THR A 34 -10.65 6.08 -10.24
N ILE A 35 -10.50 4.79 -9.95
CA ILE A 35 -10.28 4.29 -8.60
C ILE A 35 -8.81 4.46 -8.26
N GLU A 36 -8.56 5.11 -7.13
CA GLU A 36 -7.22 5.30 -6.58
C GLU A 36 -6.55 3.95 -6.26
N LYS A 37 -5.27 3.85 -6.59
CA LYS A 37 -4.37 2.75 -6.27
C LYS A 37 -3.20 3.30 -5.46
N LYS A 38 -2.96 2.74 -4.28
CA LYS A 38 -1.80 3.07 -3.45
C LYS A 38 -0.82 1.92 -3.50
N GLU A 39 0.42 2.21 -3.81
CA GLU A 39 1.51 1.23 -3.77
C GLU A 39 2.66 1.83 -2.98
N GLY A 40 3.34 1.05 -2.14
CA GLY A 40 4.47 1.56 -1.38
C GLY A 40 5.43 0.48 -0.94
N LEU A 41 6.68 0.86 -0.73
CA LEU A 41 7.74 -0.04 -0.31
C LEU A 41 7.88 -0.01 1.22
N ALA A 42 7.83 -1.18 1.83
CA ALA A 42 8.12 -1.39 3.24
C ALA A 42 9.37 -2.28 3.38
N ARG A 43 10.18 -1.99 4.40
CA ARG A 43 11.33 -2.82 4.77
C ARG A 43 10.92 -3.71 5.93
N VAL A 44 10.96 -5.03 5.74
CA VAL A 44 10.66 -6.02 6.79
C VAL A 44 11.90 -6.88 6.97
N GLY A 45 12.63 -6.64 8.07
CA GLY A 45 13.99 -7.20 8.24
C GLY A 45 14.92 -6.69 7.13
N ASP A 46 15.57 -7.59 6.41
CA ASP A 46 16.46 -7.28 5.28
C ASP A 46 15.75 -7.31 3.91
N GLN A 47 14.43 -7.49 3.88
CA GLN A 47 13.66 -7.64 2.64
C GLN A 47 12.83 -6.41 2.31
N ASP A 48 12.91 -5.96 1.06
CA ASP A 48 11.99 -4.99 0.49
C ASP A 48 10.69 -5.68 0.05
N VAL A 49 9.57 -5.17 0.56
CA VAL A 49 8.22 -5.68 0.31
C VAL A 49 7.40 -4.57 -0.34
N LEU A 50 6.79 -4.89 -1.47
CA LEU A 50 5.82 -4.01 -2.12
C LEU A 50 4.45 -4.24 -1.47
N ILE A 51 3.88 -3.19 -0.90
CA ILE A 51 2.53 -3.18 -0.34
C ILE A 51 1.60 -2.53 -1.36
N VAL A 52 0.49 -3.21 -1.66
CA VAL A 52 -0.54 -2.77 -2.62
C VAL A 52 -1.95 -2.81 -2.04
#